data_AF-A0A6P1ZNU6-F1
#
_entry.id   AF-A0A6P1ZNU6-F1
#
_cell.length_a   1.000
_cell.length_b   1.000
_cell.length_c   1.000
_cell.angle_alpha   90.00
_cell.angle_beta   90.00
_cell.angle_gamma   90.00
#
_symmetry.space_group_name_H-M   'P 1'
#
loop_
_entity.id
_entity.type
_entity.pdbx_description
1 polymer ?
#
loop_
_entity_poly.entity_id
_entity_poly.type
_entity_poly.pdbx_seq_one_letter_code
_entity_poly.pdbx_strand_id
1 'polypeptide(L)'
;MFTLTYEYKLKPTKQQIEDIEHILHVCRRVWNYALRERKDWVNSRKCKVNACSLEYEYIIKADEPFPDYHIQAKRLTEAKKNNPELKSVNAQVLQQVLRTLDRAWDDMKSRNFGFPRFKTHFRMKSFVFPQLKGE
;
A
#
# COMPACT_ATOMS: atom_id res chain seq x y z
N MET A 1 -6.90 28.51 -22.39
CA MET A 1 -6.03 28.87 -21.26
C MET A 1 -4.97 27.80 -21.17
N PHE A 2 -3.70 28.10 -21.47
CA PHE A 2 -2.61 27.12 -21.38
C PHE A 2 -2.07 27.09 -19.96
N THR A 3 -2.24 25.98 -19.25
CA THR A 3 -1.60 25.71 -17.97
C THR A 3 -0.14 25.29 -18.23
N LEU A 4 0.80 26.21 -18.00
CA LEU A 4 2.23 25.88 -18.02
C LEU A 4 2.56 25.04 -16.78
N THR A 5 2.98 23.80 -17.02
CA THR A 5 3.50 22.91 -15.98
C THR A 5 5.03 22.92 -16.07
N TYR A 6 5.69 23.22 -14.95
CA TYR A 6 7.15 23.30 -14.87
C TYR A 6 7.70 22.07 -14.14
N GLU A 7 8.76 21.49 -14.69
CA GLU A 7 9.50 20.40 -14.06
C GLU A 7 10.76 20.95 -13.39
N TYR A 8 10.91 20.69 -12.10
CA TYR A 8 12.06 21.13 -11.32
C TYR A 8 12.87 19.94 -10.82
N LYS A 9 14.20 20.03 -10.93
CA LYS A 9 15.10 19.05 -10.33
C LYS A 9 15.30 19.38 -8.85
N LEU A 10 14.87 18.48 -7.97
CA LEU A 10 15.14 18.59 -6.55
C LEU A 10 16.63 18.34 -6.27
N LYS A 11 17.27 19.24 -5.50
CA LYS A 11 18.62 19.06 -4.96
C LYS A 11 18.54 18.97 -3.44
N PRO A 12 18.22 17.78 -2.89
CA PRO A 12 17.98 17.64 -1.46
C PRO A 12 19.27 17.74 -0.65
N THR A 13 19.17 18.25 0.58
CA THR A 13 20.22 18.16 1.59
C THR A 13 20.33 16.73 2.14
N LYS A 14 21.39 16.43 2.89
CA LYS A 14 21.55 15.12 3.54
C LYS A 14 20.36 14.76 4.44
N GLN A 15 19.91 15.71 5.25
CA GLN A 15 18.74 15.52 6.12
C GLN A 15 17.47 15.20 5.31
N GLN A 16 17.25 15.92 4.21
CA GLN A 16 16.09 15.69 3.34
C GLN A 16 16.15 14.31 2.67
N ILE A 17 17.33 13.82 2.32
CA ILE A 17 17.50 12.46 1.77
C ILE A 17 17.07 11.42 2.82
N GLU A 18 17.53 11.55 4.06
CA GLU A 18 17.16 10.65 5.15
C GLU A 18 15.64 10.64 5.38
N ASP A 19 14.99 11.82 5.36
CA ASP A 19 13.55 11.94 5.49
C ASP A 19 12.80 11.25 4.32
N ILE A 20 13.28 11.45 3.09
CA ILE A 20 12.72 10.83 1.88
C ILE A 20 12.84 9.29 1.95
N GLU A 21 14.00 8.79 2.34
CA GLU A 21 14.25 7.35 2.48
C GLU A 21 13.38 6.73 3.58
N HIS A 22 13.23 7.44 4.70
CA HIS A 22 12.33 7.04 5.79
C HIS A 22 10.87 6.98 5.31
N ILE A 23 10.39 8.00 4.60
CA ILE A 23 9.03 8.00 4.03
C ILE A 23 8.85 6.80 3.08
N LEU A 24 9.80 6.55 2.19
CA LEU A 24 9.77 5.39 1.27
C LEU A 24 9.74 4.06 2.03
N HIS A 25 10.49 3.95 3.13
CA HIS A 25 10.51 2.78 3.99
C HIS A 25 9.13 2.48 4.57
N VAL A 26 8.49 3.48 5.19
CA VAL A 26 7.17 3.33 5.80
C VAL A 26 6.13 3.02 4.72
N CYS A 27 6.16 3.71 3.58
CA CYS A 27 5.27 3.45 2.46
C CYS A 27 5.40 2.01 1.95
N ARG A 28 6.63 1.49 1.85
CA ARG A 28 6.89 0.09 1.46
C ARG A 28 6.25 -0.89 2.44
N ARG A 29 6.34 -0.65 3.75
CA ARG A 29 5.72 -1.50 4.76
C ARG A 29 4.20 -1.50 4.65
N VAL A 30 3.59 -0.33 4.48
CA VAL A 30 2.13 -0.20 4.27
C VAL A 30 1.69 -0.97 3.01
N TRP A 31 2.39 -0.81 1.88
CA TRP A 31 2.10 -1.56 0.66
C TRP A 31 2.17 -3.07 0.90
N ASN A 32 3.28 -3.55 1.47
CA ASN A 32 3.52 -4.98 1.62
C ASN A 32 2.54 -5.64 2.59
N TYR A 33 2.23 -4.95 3.69
CA TYR A 33 1.23 -5.41 4.65
C TYR A 33 -0.15 -5.51 4.00
N ALA A 34 -0.61 -4.43 3.35
CA ALA A 34 -1.92 -4.40 2.71
C ALA A 34 -2.04 -5.43 1.57
N LEU A 35 -0.98 -5.61 0.77
CA LEU A 35 -0.93 -6.63 -0.28
C LEU A 35 -0.95 -8.05 0.31
N ARG A 36 -0.30 -8.26 1.47
CA ARG A 36 -0.31 -9.55 2.15
C ARG A 36 -1.73 -9.91 2.59
N GLU A 37 -2.44 -8.99 3.24
CA GLU A 37 -3.84 -9.19 3.63
C GLU A 37 -4.73 -9.60 2.44
N ARG A 38 -4.62 -8.88 1.31
CA ARG A 38 -5.39 -9.19 0.10
C ARG A 38 -5.07 -10.58 -0.46
N LYS A 39 -3.79 -10.97 -0.47
CA LYS A 39 -3.36 -12.30 -0.93
C LYS A 39 -3.82 -13.41 0.00
N ASP A 40 -3.71 -13.20 1.31
CA ASP A 40 -4.13 -14.17 2.32
C ASP A 40 -5.64 -14.38 2.27
N TRP A 41 -6.44 -13.31 2.10
CA TRP A 41 -7.89 -13.41 1.90
C TRP A 41 -8.26 -14.24 0.66
N VAL A 42 -7.54 -14.06 -0.45
CA VAL A 42 -7.78 -14.82 -1.69
C VAL A 42 -7.39 -16.27 -1.49
N ASN A 43 -6.25 -16.53 -0.86
CA ASN A 43 -5.74 -17.89 -0.67
C ASN A 43 -6.56 -18.67 0.36
N SER A 44 -7.10 -18.04 1.40
CA SER A 44 -7.99 -18.70 2.37
C SER A 44 -9.29 -19.19 1.75
N ARG A 45 -9.67 -18.66 0.60
CA ARG A 45 -10.86 -19.06 -0.17
C ARG A 45 -10.54 -20.01 -1.31
N LYS A 46 -9.26 -20.31 -1.53
CA LYS A 46 -8.79 -21.30 -2.49
C LYS A 46 -8.54 -22.61 -1.76
N CYS A 47 -9.53 -23.48 -1.69
CA CYS A 47 -9.30 -24.87 -1.32
C CYS A 47 -9.34 -25.77 -2.57
N LYS A 48 -8.61 -26.88 -2.53
CA LYS A 48 -8.84 -27.95 -3.50
C LYS A 48 -10.15 -28.63 -3.14
N VAL A 49 -10.96 -28.95 -4.14
CA VAL A 49 -12.27 -29.60 -3.94
C VAL A 49 -12.13 -30.91 -3.15
N ASN A 50 -10.99 -31.59 -3.26
CA ASN A 50 -10.73 -32.91 -2.70
C ASN A 50 -9.63 -32.95 -1.63
N ALA A 51 -9.13 -31.80 -1.14
CA ALA A 51 -8.07 -31.81 -0.13
C ALA A 51 -8.01 -30.51 0.69
N CYS A 52 -7.74 -30.66 1.98
CA CYS A 52 -7.40 -29.58 2.90
C CYS A 52 -5.94 -29.69 3.34
N SER A 53 -5.34 -28.56 3.72
CA SER A 53 -3.99 -28.53 4.30
C SER A 53 -4.01 -29.11 5.72
N LEU A 54 -3.01 -29.93 6.07
CA LEU A 54 -2.84 -30.46 7.43
C LEU A 54 -1.78 -29.70 8.24
N GLU A 55 -0.97 -28.86 7.58
CA GLU A 55 0.15 -28.16 8.21
C GLU A 55 -0.24 -26.76 8.70
N TYR A 56 -0.97 -26.03 7.88
CA TYR A 56 -1.37 -24.66 8.16
C TYR A 56 -2.69 -24.31 7.47
N GLU A 57 -3.48 -23.45 8.11
CA GLU A 57 -4.70 -22.90 7.53
C GLU A 57 -4.83 -21.41 7.90
N TYR A 58 -5.58 -20.67 7.09
CA TYR A 58 -5.81 -19.26 7.33
C TYR A 58 -6.84 -19.04 8.44
N ILE A 59 -6.48 -18.26 9.46
CA ILE A 59 -7.40 -17.83 10.54
C ILE A 59 -8.17 -16.59 10.07
N ILE A 60 -9.00 -16.74 9.04
CA ILE A 60 -9.86 -15.69 8.49
C ILE A 60 -11.28 -16.21 8.47
N LYS A 61 -12.23 -15.43 9.00
CA LYS A 61 -13.63 -15.85 9.02
C LYS A 61 -14.19 -15.96 7.59
N ALA A 62 -15.14 -16.87 7.41
CA ALA A 62 -15.78 -17.11 6.11
C ALA A 62 -16.56 -15.87 5.60
N ASP A 63 -17.19 -15.14 6.51
CA ASP A 63 -17.96 -13.91 6.27
C ASP A 63 -17.10 -12.65 6.13
N GLU A 64 -15.77 -12.74 6.34
CA GLU A 64 -14.88 -11.58 6.26
C GLU A 64 -14.89 -10.99 4.84
N PRO A 65 -15.22 -9.69 4.67
CA PRO A 65 -15.22 -9.05 3.37
C PRO A 65 -13.80 -8.93 2.80
N PHE A 66 -13.69 -8.74 1.48
CA PHE A 66 -12.40 -8.49 0.84
C PHE A 66 -11.77 -7.22 1.43
N PRO A 67 -10.48 -7.24 1.82
CA PRO A 67 -9.79 -6.07 2.39
C PRO A 67 -9.49 -5.04 1.29
N ASP A 68 -10.53 -4.32 0.89
CA ASP A 68 -10.50 -3.26 -0.10
C ASP A 68 -9.79 -1.99 0.42
N TYR A 69 -9.69 -0.97 -0.43
CA TYR A 69 -9.09 0.30 -0.04
C TYR A 69 -9.76 0.93 1.19
N HIS A 70 -11.10 0.92 1.27
CA HIS A 70 -11.83 1.62 2.32
C HIS A 70 -11.60 0.99 3.69
N ILE A 71 -11.65 -0.35 3.77
CA ILE A 71 -11.37 -1.11 4.99
C ILE A 71 -9.92 -0.88 5.41
N GLN A 72 -8.96 -1.02 4.48
CA GLN A 72 -7.54 -0.86 4.79
C GLN A 72 -7.18 0.58 5.19
N ALA A 73 -7.80 1.59 4.57
CA ALA A 73 -7.57 3.00 4.93
C ALA A 73 -8.13 3.35 6.32
N LYS A 74 -9.28 2.78 6.69
CA LYS A 74 -9.83 2.91 8.05
C LYS A 74 -8.90 2.27 9.08
N ARG A 75 -8.51 1.01 8.86
CA ARG A 75 -7.56 0.28 9.72
C ARG A 75 -6.22 1.01 9.83
N LEU A 76 -5.71 1.57 8.74
CA LEU A 76 -4.48 2.39 8.73
C LEU A 76 -4.61 3.63 9.62
N THR A 77 -5.77 4.29 9.61
CA THR A 77 -6.04 5.47 10.44
C THR A 77 -6.06 5.12 11.92
N GLU A 78 -6.64 3.98 12.27
CA GLU A 78 -6.62 3.43 13.63
C GLU A 78 -5.21 3.00 14.06
N ALA A 79 -4.51 2.25 13.21
CA ALA A 79 -3.14 1.79 13.47
C ALA A 79 -2.16 2.95 13.68
N LYS A 80 -2.35 4.05 12.94
CA LYS A 80 -1.56 5.26 13.10
C LYS A 80 -1.68 5.89 14.49
N LYS A 81 -2.75 5.66 15.24
CA LYS A 81 -2.87 6.17 16.63
C LYS A 81 -1.88 5.47 17.57
N ASN A 82 -1.54 4.22 17.30
CA ASN A 82 -0.75 3.39 18.21
C ASN A 82 0.67 3.12 17.70
N ASN A 83 0.92 3.23 16.40
CA ASN A 83 2.23 2.95 15.81
C ASN A 83 3.03 4.25 15.56
N PRO A 84 4.16 4.48 16.27
CA PRO A 84 5.00 5.67 16.10
C PRO A 84 5.57 5.83 14.69
N GLU A 85 5.90 4.72 14.02
CA GLU A 85 6.46 4.74 12.67
C GLU A 85 5.42 5.24 11.65
N LEU A 86 4.16 4.82 11.77
CA LEU A 86 3.07 5.34 10.92
C LEU A 86 2.73 6.79 11.22
N LYS A 87 2.95 7.26 12.47
CA LYS A 87 2.79 8.67 12.86
C LYS A 87 3.79 9.58 12.17
N SER A 88 5.03 9.11 11.99
CA SER A 88 6.12 9.91 11.42
C SER A 88 5.89 10.38 9.98
N VAL A 89 5.05 9.69 9.20
CA VAL A 89 4.77 10.02 7.79
C VAL A 89 3.40 10.64 7.63
N ASN A 90 3.22 11.56 6.68
CA ASN A 90 1.92 12.18 6.38
C ASN A 90 0.84 11.11 6.03
N ALA A 91 -0.37 11.26 6.59
CA ALA A 91 -1.46 10.29 6.40
C ALA A 91 -1.92 10.17 4.94
N GLN A 92 -1.92 11.27 4.19
CA GLN A 92 -2.35 11.30 2.80
C GLN A 92 -1.41 10.50 1.91
N VAL A 93 -0.10 10.53 2.19
CA VAL A 93 0.90 9.73 1.46
C VAL A 93 0.62 8.24 1.65
N LEU A 94 0.39 7.82 2.90
CA LEU A 94 0.11 6.41 3.20
C LEU A 94 -1.21 5.93 2.57
N GLN A 95 -2.25 6.77 2.58
CA GLN A 95 -3.51 6.47 1.90
C GLN A 95 -3.32 6.40 0.37
N GLN A 96 -2.48 7.26 -0.21
CA GLN A 96 -2.17 7.23 -1.64
C GLN A 96 -1.43 5.94 -2.04
N VAL A 97 -0.60 5.38 -1.16
CA VAL A 97 0.01 4.05 -1.36
C VAL A 97 -1.06 2.97 -1.47
N LEU A 98 -2.07 2.99 -0.59
CA LEU A 98 -3.19 2.04 -0.64
C LEU A 98 -4.02 2.20 -1.93
N ARG A 99 -4.27 3.44 -2.39
CA ARG A 99 -4.94 3.69 -3.69
C ARG A 99 -4.15 3.15 -4.88
N THR A 100 -2.83 3.26 -4.81
CA THR A 100 -1.94 2.74 -5.86
C THR A 100 -1.96 1.21 -5.87
N LEU A 101 -2.06 0.57 -4.70
CA LEU A 101 -2.24 -0.87 -4.57
C LEU A 101 -3.59 -1.31 -5.15
N ASP A 102 -4.64 -0.52 -4.90
CA ASP A 102 -5.98 -0.78 -5.42
C ASP A 102 -6.01 -0.77 -6.95
N ARG A 103 -5.44 0.26 -7.57
CA ARG A 103 -5.28 0.32 -9.02
C ARG A 103 -4.50 -0.87 -9.57
N ALA A 104 -3.40 -1.25 -8.92
CA ALA A 104 -2.62 -2.41 -9.35
C ALA A 104 -3.41 -3.73 -9.25
N TRP A 105 -4.35 -3.82 -8.31
CA TRP A 105 -5.25 -4.95 -8.16
C TRP A 105 -6.37 -4.97 -9.21
N ASP A 106 -6.89 -3.81 -9.59
CA ASP A 106 -7.87 -3.67 -10.66
C ASP A 106 -7.25 -3.92 -12.04
N ASP A 107 -6.02 -3.44 -12.28
CA ASP A 107 -5.24 -3.76 -13.48
C ASP A 107 -5.01 -5.27 -13.60
N MET A 108 -4.73 -5.94 -12.48
CA MET A 108 -4.60 -7.40 -12.45
C MET A 108 -5.88 -8.09 -12.91
N LYS A 109 -7.04 -7.69 -12.38
CA LYS A 109 -8.34 -8.29 -12.74
C LYS A 109 -8.74 -7.97 -14.17
N SER A 110 -8.62 -6.72 -14.60
CA SER A 110 -9.13 -6.25 -15.90
C SER A 110 -8.23 -6.67 -17.07
N ARG A 111 -6.92 -6.74 -16.86
CA ARG A 111 -5.93 -7.03 -17.92
C ARG A 111 -5.35 -8.43 -17.81
N ASN A 112 -5.90 -9.26 -16.92
CA ASN A 112 -5.48 -10.63 -16.67
C ASN A 112 -3.98 -10.77 -16.31
N PHE A 113 -3.43 -9.76 -15.63
CA PHE A 113 -2.05 -9.80 -15.13
C PHE A 113 -1.95 -10.68 -13.88
N GLY A 114 -0.71 -11.06 -13.53
CA GLY A 114 -0.44 -11.75 -12.26
C GLY A 114 -0.59 -10.82 -11.05
N PHE A 115 -0.68 -11.41 -9.85
CA PHE A 115 -0.80 -10.65 -8.60
C PHE A 115 0.24 -9.54 -8.47
N PRO A 116 -0.12 -8.38 -7.89
CA PRO A 116 0.86 -7.38 -7.53
C PRO A 116 1.99 -7.98 -6.68
N ARG A 117 3.20 -7.49 -6.93
CA ARG A 117 4.41 -7.98 -6.27
C ARG A 117 4.69 -7.15 -5.02
N PHE A 118 5.28 -7.82 -4.02
CA PHE A 118 5.85 -7.11 -2.88
C PHE A 118 6.94 -6.14 -3.36
N LYS A 119 7.03 -5.01 -2.67
CA LYS A 119 8.00 -3.95 -2.92
C LYS A 119 9.22 -4.20 -2.04
N THR A 120 10.36 -4.38 -2.69
CA THR A 120 11.68 -4.32 -2.03
C THR A 120 12.10 -2.86 -1.86
N HIS A 121 13.18 -2.61 -1.12
CA HIS A 121 13.75 -1.26 -0.99
C HIS A 121 13.98 -0.61 -2.36
N PHE A 122 14.58 -1.33 -3.31
CA PHE A 122 14.84 -0.84 -4.66
C PHE A 122 13.60 -0.66 -5.54
N ARG A 123 12.43 -1.20 -5.17
CA ARG A 123 11.21 -1.12 -5.99
C ARG A 123 10.27 0.01 -5.54
N MET A 124 10.37 0.46 -4.29
CA MET A 124 9.61 1.62 -3.80
C MET A 124 10.46 2.87 -3.97
N LYS A 125 10.25 3.60 -5.07
CA LYS A 125 11.10 4.76 -5.44
C LYS A 125 10.37 6.11 -5.43
N SER A 126 9.04 6.09 -5.25
CA SER A 126 8.22 7.28 -5.36
C SER A 126 7.08 7.25 -4.36
N PHE A 127 6.69 8.43 -3.89
CA PHE A 127 5.49 8.69 -3.14
C PHE A 127 4.91 10.03 -3.57
N VAL A 128 3.64 10.28 -3.26
CA VAL A 128 2.91 11.46 -3.75
C VAL A 128 2.18 12.10 -2.58
N PHE A 129 2.31 13.43 -2.46
CA PHE A 129 1.44 14.26 -1.64
C PHE A 129 0.27 14.72 -2.50
N PRO A 130 -0.94 14.17 -2.31
CA PRO A 130 -2.08 14.47 -3.18
C PRO A 130 -2.63 15.88 -2.99
N GLN A 131 -2.39 16.49 -1.83
CA GLN A 131 -2.77 17.87 -1.54
C GLN A 131 -1.53 18.61 -1.07
N LEU A 132 -1.13 19.61 -1.85
CA LEU A 132 -0.26 20.68 -1.39
C LEU A 132 -1.20 21.83 -1.06
N LYS A 133 -1.22 22.29 0.19
CA LYS A 133 -1.87 23.56 0.50
C LYS A 133 -1.07 24.63 -0.24
N GLY A 134 -1.67 25.22 -1.27
CA GLY A 134 -1.20 26.49 -1.78
C GLY A 134 -1.39 27.52 -0.67
N GLU A 135 -0.36 28.32 -0.43
CA GLU A 135 -0.51 29.60 0.26
C GLU A 135 -1.24 30.59 -0.64
#